data_AF-A0A2W6SV47-F1
#
_entry.id   AF-A0A2W6SV47-F1
#
_cell.length_a   1.000
_cell.length_b   1.000
_cell.length_c   1.000
_cell.angle_alpha   90.00
_cell.angle_beta   90.00
_cell.angle_gamma   90.00
#
_symmetry.space_group_name_H-M   'P 1'
#
loop_
_entity.id
_entity.type
_entity.pdbx_description
1 polymer ?
#
loop_
_entity_poly.entity_id
_entity_poly.type
_entity_poly.pdbx_seq_one_letter_code
_entity_poly.pdbx_strand_id
1 'polypeptide(L)'
;MKKIFFSVFIFVLSQAKAQIDPVKYPTYTNLEDALKSDQTIYSMSFRGKAMFNLPPEIQQLQSIFFLNLMENKFEKMDESIF
;
A
#
# COMPACT_ATOMS: atom_id res chain seq x y z
N MET A 1 27.47 11.26 29.32
CA MET A 1 26.09 11.67 28.96
C MET A 1 25.82 11.61 27.46
N LYS A 2 26.60 12.28 26.58
CA LYS A 2 26.38 12.27 25.11
C LYS A 2 26.29 10.88 24.45
N LYS A 3 27.18 9.95 24.85
CA LYS A 3 27.20 8.57 24.30
C LYS A 3 25.92 7.78 24.64
N ILE A 4 25.41 7.95 25.86
CA ILE A 4 24.16 7.32 26.31
C ILE A 4 22.99 7.85 25.50
N PHE A 5 22.93 9.17 25.30
CA PHE A 5 21.88 9.80 24.50
C PHE A 5 21.87 9.30 23.05
N PHE A 6 23.05 9.13 22.45
CA PHE A 6 23.20 8.59 21.10
C PHE A 6 22.75 7.12 21.01
N SER A 7 23.10 6.29 22.00
CA SER A 7 22.64 4.90 22.06
C SER A 7 21.12 4.78 22.22
N VAL A 8 20.51 5.63 23.06
CA VAL A 8 19.05 5.70 23.19
C VAL A 8 18.40 6.14 21.87
N PHE A 9 18.99 7.12 21.18
CA PHE A 9 18.49 7.59 19.90
C PHE A 9 18.51 6.49 18.82
N ILE A 10 19.61 5.73 18.71
CA ILE A 10 19.69 4.57 17.79
C ILE A 10 18.67 3.51 18.15
N PHE A 11 18.51 3.20 19.45
CA PHE A 11 17.53 2.21 19.90
C PHE A 11 16.09 2.63 19.58
N VAL A 12 15.74 3.91 19.72
CA VAL A 12 14.41 4.39 19.32
C VAL A 12 14.21 4.29 17.81
N LEU A 13 15.22 4.65 17.02
CA LEU A 13 15.15 4.55 15.56
C LEU A 13 15.02 3.10 15.08
N SER A 14 15.65 2.13 15.76
CA SER A 14 15.51 0.72 15.39
C SER A 14 14.10 0.17 15.59
N GLN A 15 13.27 0.83 16.41
CA GLN A 15 11.87 0.45 16.60
C GLN A 15 10.92 1.09 15.59
N ALA A 16 11.40 2.00 14.73
CA ALA A 16 10.56 2.61 13.71
C ALA A 16 10.10 1.57 12.67
N LYS A 17 8.78 1.45 12.49
CA LYS A 17 8.18 0.61 11.46
C LYS A 17 8.02 1.43 10.17
N ALA A 18 8.91 1.23 9.21
CA ALA A 18 8.85 1.92 7.91
C ALA A 18 7.98 1.20 6.87
N GLN A 19 7.77 -0.11 7.04
CA GLN A 19 6.98 -0.93 6.12
C GLN A 19 5.66 -1.33 6.76
N ILE A 20 4.59 -1.39 5.94
CA ILE A 20 3.35 -2.05 6.31
C ILE A 20 3.69 -3.48 6.72
N ASP A 21 3.17 -3.89 7.88
CA ASP A 21 3.23 -5.28 8.32
C ASP A 21 2.27 -6.11 7.44
N PRO A 22 2.79 -6.98 6.54
CA PRO A 22 1.94 -7.72 5.60
C PRO A 22 1.12 -8.82 6.28
N VAL A 23 1.46 -9.21 7.51
CA VAL A 23 0.68 -10.16 8.32
C VAL A 23 -0.52 -9.45 8.93
N LYS A 24 -0.33 -8.20 9.38
CA LYS A 24 -1.41 -7.40 9.96
C LYS A 24 -2.33 -6.79 8.89
N TYR A 25 -1.78 -6.41 7.76
CA TYR A 25 -2.49 -5.73 6.68
C TYR A 25 -2.28 -6.49 5.37
N PRO A 26 -3.18 -7.41 5.02
CA PRO A 26 -3.01 -8.24 3.84
C PRO A 26 -2.98 -7.38 2.57
N THR A 27 -2.24 -7.85 1.58
CA THR A 27 -2.22 -7.22 0.25
C THR A 27 -3.28 -7.88 -0.62
N TYR A 28 -4.30 -7.11 -0.99
CA TYR A 28 -5.35 -7.57 -1.90
C TYR A 28 -4.86 -7.56 -3.34
N THR A 29 -5.25 -8.57 -4.13
CA THR A 29 -4.88 -8.68 -5.55
C THR A 29 -6.08 -8.68 -6.49
N ASN A 30 -7.27 -8.49 -5.92
CA ASN A 30 -8.55 -8.42 -6.60
C ASN A 30 -9.36 -7.28 -5.96
N LEU A 31 -9.93 -6.40 -6.79
CA LEU A 31 -10.72 -5.26 -6.33
C LEU A 31 -12.03 -5.72 -5.67
N GLU A 32 -12.68 -6.76 -6.19
CA GLU A 32 -13.93 -7.27 -5.66
C GLU A 32 -13.75 -7.83 -4.24
N ASP A 33 -12.67 -8.58 -4.01
CA ASP A 33 -12.33 -9.09 -2.68
C ASP A 33 -12.02 -7.96 -1.69
N ALA A 34 -11.37 -6.88 -2.17
CA ALA A 34 -11.08 -5.70 -1.36
C ALA A 34 -12.36 -4.94 -0.99
N LEU A 35 -13.29 -4.75 -1.95
CA LEU A 35 -14.56 -4.06 -1.72
C LEU A 35 -15.53 -4.85 -0.83
N LYS A 36 -15.46 -6.19 -0.85
CA LYS A 36 -16.25 -7.08 0.01
C LYS A 36 -15.66 -7.26 1.40
N SER A 37 -14.45 -6.76 1.65
CA SER A 37 -13.78 -6.92 2.93
C SER A 37 -14.42 -6.01 3.98
N ASP A 38 -14.66 -6.56 5.17
CA ASP A 38 -15.02 -5.77 6.35
C ASP A 38 -13.81 -5.05 6.98
N GLN A 39 -12.61 -5.23 6.42
CA GLN A 39 -11.36 -4.64 6.90
C GLN A 39 -10.96 -3.41 6.09
N THR A 40 -10.33 -2.44 6.75
CA THR A 40 -9.68 -1.31 6.06
C THR A 40 -8.59 -1.82 5.12
N ILE A 41 -8.69 -1.41 3.85
CA ILE A 41 -7.77 -1.83 2.80
C ILE A 41 -6.56 -0.88 2.76
N TYR A 42 -5.42 -1.37 3.24
CA TYR A 42 -4.17 -0.59 3.24
C TYR A 42 -3.23 -0.92 2.09
N SER A 43 -3.29 -2.13 1.54
CA SER A 43 -2.33 -2.61 0.55
C SER A 43 -3.06 -3.34 -0.59
N MET A 44 -2.78 -2.93 -1.82
CA MET A 44 -3.29 -3.55 -3.04
C MET A 44 -2.18 -3.74 -4.07
N SER A 45 -2.26 -4.83 -4.83
CA SER A 45 -1.35 -5.13 -5.93
C SER A 45 -2.08 -5.68 -7.14
N PHE A 46 -2.04 -4.91 -8.23
CA PHE A 46 -2.46 -5.33 -9.56
C PHE A 46 -1.27 -5.61 -10.48
N ARG A 47 -0.11 -5.96 -9.92
CA ARG A 47 1.11 -6.20 -10.70
C ARG A 47 0.88 -7.26 -11.77
N GLY A 48 1.33 -6.99 -13.00
CA GLY A 48 1.37 -8.01 -14.05
C GLY A 48 0.02 -8.43 -14.61
N LYS A 49 -1.05 -7.63 -14.42
CA LYS A 49 -2.41 -7.99 -14.85
C LYS A 49 -2.76 -7.57 -16.27
N ALA A 50 -1.78 -7.07 -17.04
CA ALA A 50 -1.97 -6.59 -18.41
C ALA A 50 -3.10 -5.53 -18.54
N MET A 51 -3.33 -4.75 -17.49
CA MET A 51 -4.38 -3.72 -17.45
C MET A 51 -4.01 -2.53 -18.33
N PHE A 52 -5.02 -1.98 -19.01
CA PHE A 52 -4.88 -0.75 -19.80
C PHE A 52 -5.40 0.48 -19.06
N ASN A 53 -6.38 0.29 -18.17
CA ASN A 53 -6.95 1.33 -17.31
C ASN A 53 -7.26 0.73 -15.94
N LEU A 54 -7.23 1.57 -14.91
CA LEU A 54 -7.61 1.25 -13.55
C LEU A 54 -9.14 1.34 -13.41
N PRO A 55 -9.80 0.42 -12.70
CA PRO A 55 -11.24 0.51 -12.50
C PRO A 55 -11.56 1.75 -11.65
N PRO A 56 -12.52 2.60 -12.05
CA PRO A 56 -12.89 3.80 -11.29
C PRO A 56 -13.38 3.47 -9.88
N GLU A 57 -13.91 2.27 -9.66
CA GLU A 57 -14.36 1.77 -8.35
C GLU A 57 -13.22 1.70 -7.32
N ILE A 58 -11.96 1.76 -7.74
CA ILE A 58 -10.83 1.84 -6.80
C ILE A 58 -10.92 3.07 -5.88
N GLN A 59 -11.59 4.15 -6.31
CA GLN A 59 -11.83 5.35 -5.51
C GLN A 59 -12.71 5.09 -4.27
N GLN A 60 -13.45 3.98 -4.25
CA GLN A 60 -14.24 3.58 -3.08
C GLN A 60 -13.35 3.10 -1.92
N LEU A 61 -12.09 2.75 -2.20
CA LEU A 61 -11.12 2.31 -1.21
C LEU A 61 -10.43 3.51 -0.54
N GLN A 62 -10.96 3.94 0.60
CA GLN A 62 -10.60 5.22 1.23
C GLN A 62 -9.25 5.24 1.98
N SER A 63 -8.51 4.13 2.06
CA SER A 63 -7.36 3.99 2.96
C SER A 63 -6.16 3.28 2.35
N ILE A 64 -6.09 3.19 1.02
CA ILE A 64 -4.94 2.57 0.35
C ILE A 64 -3.67 3.37 0.66
N PHE A 65 -2.73 2.73 1.36
CA PHE A 65 -1.40 3.27 1.61
C PHE A 65 -0.38 2.75 0.59
N PHE A 66 -0.57 1.53 0.10
CA PHE A 66 0.27 0.93 -0.93
C PHE A 66 -0.57 0.42 -2.10
N LEU A 67 -0.30 0.95 -3.29
CA LEU A 67 -0.92 0.52 -4.55
C LEU A 67 0.17 0.15 -5.55
N ASN A 68 0.30 -1.15 -5.87
CA ASN A 68 1.25 -1.62 -6.88
C ASN A 68 0.56 -1.84 -8.23
N LEU A 69 0.91 -1.00 -9.20
CA LEU A 69 0.41 -1.03 -10.57
C LEU A 69 1.47 -1.47 -11.60
N MET A 70 2.65 -1.92 -11.15
CA MET A 70 3.77 -2.27 -12.04
C MET A 70 3.42 -3.39 -13.03
N GLU A 71 4.13 -3.45 -14.15
CA GLU A 71 3.99 -4.52 -15.16
C GLU A 71 2.58 -4.61 -15.78
N ASN A 72 1.93 -3.46 -15.93
CA ASN A 72 0.69 -3.32 -16.70
C ASN A 72 0.95 -2.58 -18.02
N LYS A 73 -0.12 -2.29 -18.76
CA LYS A 73 -0.11 -1.66 -20.09
C LYS A 73 -0.76 -0.27 -20.05
N PHE A 74 -0.60 0.45 -18.95
CA PHE A 74 -1.12 1.82 -18.82
C PHE A 74 -0.40 2.74 -19.81
N GLU A 75 -1.16 3.44 -20.64
CA GLU A 75 -0.63 4.42 -21.59
C GLU A 75 -0.77 5.86 -21.07
N LYS A 76 -1.59 6.05 -20.05
CA LYS A 76 -1.89 7.31 -19.39
C LYS A 76 -2.07 7.10 -17.90
N MET A 77 -2.02 8.21 -17.16
CA MET A 77 -2.46 8.20 -15.78
C MET A 77 -3.99 8.26 -15.75
N ASP A 78 -4.64 7.30 -15.09
CA ASP A 78 -6.09 7.34 -14.92
C ASP A 78 -6.49 8.45 -13.94
N GLU A 79 -7.60 9.15 -14.20
CA GLU A 79 -8.10 10.16 -13.26
C GLU A 79 -8.50 9.53 -11.92
N SER A 80 -8.76 8.22 -11.87
CA SER A 80 -9.22 7.52 -10.67
C SER A 80 -8.20 7.40 -9.53
N ILE A 81 -6.99 7.91 -9.71
CA ILE A 81 -5.92 7.97 -8.70
C ILE A 81 -5.62 9.40 -8.23
N PHE A 82 -6.40 10.39 -8.68
CA PHE A 82 -6.38 11.79 -8.23
C PHE A 82 -7.72 12.20 -7.63
#